data_AF-A0A0A2SUA1-F1
#
_entry.id   AF-A0A0A2SUA1-F1
#
_cell.length_a   1.000
_cell.length_b   1.000
_cell.length_c   1.000
_cell.angle_alpha   90.00
_cell.angle_beta   90.00
_cell.angle_gamma   90.00
#
_symmetry.space_group_name_H-M   'P 1'
#
loop_
_entity.id
_entity.type
_entity.pdbx_description
1 polymer ?
#
loop_
_entity_poly.entity_id
_entity_poly.type
_entity_poly.pdbx_seq_one_letter_code
_entity_poly.pdbx_strand_id
1 'polypeptide(L)'
;MSYVSDEQQAPEPSDLAFILAIAGRLDAQSRILAQKLDKDRLVYYVYSILDSLSSSYSMFKYFFDVLSPSKDSDSMHDFLNSPTGIITITAESVFLVAFSFLACRFENEKEDSYKKFIATAWPYFRDVMKGLKNAYKGWKSTVEAFGLISGVDAKFLIIPAGVALGVLAAANRFWIRSMLEERKQMMKANMELLIEIKKLMSLSHEERITYLKQIKYQALRTRGTAYCAVAAGGLLDGLYLYVGVLGLAVLSPPLLAAMAAICIFYTAACVITRLYEEYDFQLKLLITQTQCQLLLITRELETSYKKLLLLKEKSFKNQDDLEEIERLEKAVINLINQFDDKRSLLSRQSNRTYFTSALLGMKNGLYAYGALASVLFLVGSILVLTGISFPPALLVSCIITGLVLIVGFTLHAVITNYVHLKKQNKQDERPYDRILKLKKDINTELSPELLEAHEFHKSLNDGLSLDPSPQFFIQEWCEVFRSLFSGCGKGQKFVDFAGNSLQERGDDGYYHDTPVMHVLSIMSALLFGSTLALRAFARGLGRKPLGQIKLTEDTEELPVMVETEGGRIQKTQEITESIQPEKSRTDSPKRPGSLLSSFGIFENTPPKNYPPKPSIRHSISETTLDQLSSSQNNTILGLA
;
A
#
# COMPACT_ATOMS: atom_id res chain seq x y z
N MET A 1 -33.53 41.64 30.79
CA MET A 1 -33.99 40.53 29.94
C MET A 1 -32.76 39.87 29.35
N SER A 2 -32.34 38.75 29.96
CA SER A 2 -31.15 37.99 29.55
C SER A 2 -31.53 36.98 28.48
N TYR A 3 -30.87 37.07 27.32
CA TYR A 3 -30.81 35.96 26.37
C TYR A 3 -29.97 34.85 27.01
N VAL A 4 -30.62 33.76 27.40
CA VAL A 4 -29.96 32.50 27.74
C VAL A 4 -29.72 31.78 26.43
N SER A 5 -28.45 31.54 26.11
CA SER A 5 -27.99 30.82 24.93
C SER A 5 -28.15 29.31 25.12
N ASP A 6 -28.94 28.68 24.26
CA ASP A 6 -29.11 27.22 24.10
C ASP A 6 -27.84 26.54 23.54
N GLU A 7 -26.71 26.57 24.25
CA GLU A 7 -25.46 25.91 23.80
C GLU A 7 -24.99 24.72 24.66
N GLN A 8 -25.81 24.24 25.59
CA GLN A 8 -25.45 23.06 26.40
C GLN A 8 -26.64 22.11 26.63
N GLN A 9 -27.17 21.54 25.55
CA GLN A 9 -27.88 20.26 25.66
C GLN A 9 -27.03 19.18 25.00
N ALA A 10 -26.57 18.22 25.81
CA ALA A 10 -26.00 16.99 25.28
C ALA A 10 -27.03 16.34 24.35
N PRO A 11 -26.63 15.87 23.15
CA PRO A 11 -27.57 15.36 22.16
C PRO A 11 -28.40 14.23 22.76
N GLU A 12 -29.73 14.24 22.52
CA GLU A 12 -30.60 13.18 23.00
C GLU A 12 -30.15 11.82 22.46
N PRO A 13 -30.37 10.71 23.19
CA PRO A 13 -29.92 9.37 22.78
C PRO A 13 -30.44 8.96 21.39
N SER A 14 -31.60 9.46 20.97
CA SER A 14 -32.19 9.29 19.65
C SER A 14 -31.40 9.99 18.55
N ASP A 15 -30.92 11.21 18.81
CA ASP A 15 -30.13 11.99 17.86
C ASP A 15 -28.75 11.39 17.69
N LEU A 16 -28.15 10.90 18.78
CA LEU A 16 -26.89 10.17 18.73
C LEU A 16 -27.04 8.87 17.93
N ALA A 17 -28.13 8.12 18.13
CA ALA A 17 -28.43 6.92 17.37
C ALA A 17 -28.67 7.21 15.87
N PHE A 18 -29.35 8.32 15.57
CA PHE A 18 -29.57 8.78 14.19
C PHE A 18 -28.27 9.20 13.51
N ILE A 19 -27.41 9.99 14.19
CA ILE A 19 -26.08 10.37 13.71
C ILE A 19 -25.21 9.13 13.51
N LEU A 20 -25.23 8.16 14.43
CA LEU A 20 -24.51 6.90 14.27
C LEU A 20 -25.03 6.09 13.07
N ALA A 21 -26.33 6.08 12.84
CA ALA A 21 -26.94 5.39 11.71
C ALA A 21 -26.58 6.05 10.36
N ILE A 22 -26.55 7.40 10.31
CA ILE A 22 -26.05 8.13 9.14
C ILE A 22 -24.56 7.82 8.92
N ALA A 23 -23.74 7.91 9.95
CA ALA A 23 -22.32 7.60 9.87
C ALA A 23 -22.08 6.15 9.40
N GLY A 24 -22.87 5.20 9.91
CA GLY A 24 -22.82 3.80 9.48
C GLY A 24 -23.21 3.60 8.02
N ARG A 25 -24.25 4.28 7.53
CA ARG A 25 -24.65 4.25 6.11
C ARG A 25 -23.59 4.89 5.22
N LEU A 26 -23.03 6.03 5.62
CA LEU A 26 -21.96 6.70 4.90
C LEU A 26 -20.70 5.83 4.83
N ASP A 27 -20.31 5.16 5.93
CA ASP A 27 -19.19 4.22 5.92
C ASP A 27 -19.44 3.07 4.94
N ALA A 28 -20.63 2.45 4.98
CA ALA A 28 -20.99 1.37 4.06
C ALA A 28 -20.96 1.81 2.59
N GLN A 29 -21.56 2.96 2.26
CA GLN A 29 -21.55 3.52 0.90
C GLN A 29 -20.13 3.89 0.46
N SER A 30 -19.32 4.45 1.35
CA SER A 30 -17.93 4.78 1.08
C SER A 30 -17.13 3.53 0.70
N ARG A 31 -17.33 2.40 1.41
CA ARG A 31 -16.66 1.13 1.08
C ARG A 31 -17.09 0.57 -0.26
N ILE A 32 -18.38 0.62 -0.59
CA ILE A 32 -18.89 0.20 -1.91
C ILE A 32 -18.24 1.03 -3.02
N LEU A 33 -18.14 2.35 -2.83
CA LEU A 33 -17.47 3.23 -3.77
C LEU A 33 -15.97 2.88 -3.89
N ALA A 34 -15.27 2.65 -2.77
CA ALA A 34 -13.87 2.27 -2.77
C ALA A 34 -13.62 0.96 -3.55
N GLN A 35 -14.50 -0.03 -3.38
CA GLN A 35 -14.45 -1.31 -4.12
C GLN A 35 -14.69 -1.10 -5.62
N LYS A 36 -15.67 -0.26 -5.99
CA LYS A 36 -15.93 0.08 -7.39
C LYS A 36 -14.72 0.76 -8.04
N LEU A 37 -14.12 1.72 -7.35
CA LEU A 37 -12.90 2.40 -7.83
C LEU A 37 -11.71 1.45 -7.97
N ASP A 38 -11.56 0.49 -7.05
CA ASP A 38 -10.50 -0.53 -7.14
C ASP A 38 -10.74 -1.45 -8.36
N LYS A 39 -11.99 -1.85 -8.60
CA LYS A 39 -12.38 -2.70 -9.74
C LYS A 39 -12.22 -2.02 -11.09
N ASP A 40 -12.65 -0.76 -11.22
CA ASP A 40 -12.62 -0.01 -12.48
C ASP A 40 -11.20 0.32 -12.94
N ARG A 41 -10.22 0.29 -12.03
CA ARG A 41 -8.79 0.54 -12.23
C ARG A 41 -8.39 1.91 -12.82
N LEU A 42 -9.34 2.71 -13.33
CA LEU A 42 -9.11 4.00 -13.98
C LEU A 42 -8.30 4.96 -13.09
N VAL A 43 -8.65 5.02 -11.81
CA VAL A 43 -7.95 5.87 -10.82
C VAL A 43 -6.46 5.50 -10.71
N TYR A 44 -6.10 4.22 -10.86
CA TYR A 44 -4.70 3.80 -10.83
C TYR A 44 -3.93 4.24 -12.09
N TYR A 45 -4.58 4.27 -13.26
CA TYR A 45 -3.96 4.77 -14.49
C TYR A 45 -3.70 6.27 -14.43
N VAL A 46 -4.70 7.06 -14.05
CA VAL A 46 -4.56 8.52 -13.90
C VAL A 46 -3.51 8.83 -12.84
N TYR A 47 -3.55 8.12 -11.70
CA TYR A 47 -2.54 8.25 -10.65
C TYR A 47 -1.12 7.93 -11.16
N SER A 48 -0.96 6.90 -11.99
CA SER A 48 0.35 6.48 -12.52
C SER A 48 0.95 7.56 -13.42
N ILE A 49 0.13 8.25 -14.22
CA ILE A 49 0.57 9.37 -15.04
C ILE A 49 0.98 10.55 -14.15
N LEU A 50 0.09 11.01 -13.28
CA LEU A 50 0.32 12.21 -12.45
C LEU A 50 1.49 12.02 -11.47
N ASP A 51 1.57 10.88 -10.78
CA ASP A 51 2.67 10.64 -9.84
C ASP A 51 4.02 10.50 -10.54
N SER A 52 4.05 10.03 -11.80
CA SER A 52 5.27 9.96 -12.61
C SER A 52 5.72 11.34 -13.08
N LEU A 53 4.79 12.20 -13.50
CA LEU A 53 5.10 13.60 -13.83
C LEU A 53 5.68 14.34 -12.62
N SER A 54 5.06 14.20 -11.44
CA SER A 54 5.58 14.79 -10.20
C SER A 54 6.93 14.19 -9.78
N SER A 55 7.15 12.90 -10.05
CA SER A 55 8.42 12.23 -9.77
C SER A 55 9.51 12.71 -10.72
N SER A 56 9.21 12.96 -11.99
CA SER A 56 10.15 13.50 -12.97
C SER A 56 10.71 14.84 -12.53
N TYR A 57 9.84 15.84 -12.26
CA TYR A 57 10.27 17.14 -11.72
C TYR A 57 11.16 16.98 -10.48
N SER A 58 10.72 16.14 -9.55
CA SER A 58 11.44 15.93 -8.31
C SER A 58 12.83 15.30 -8.49
N MET A 59 12.99 14.43 -9.48
CA MET A 59 14.25 13.76 -9.79
C MET A 59 15.16 14.67 -10.58
N PHE A 60 14.62 15.41 -11.54
CA PHE A 60 15.33 16.46 -12.24
C PHE A 60 15.94 17.46 -11.24
N LYS A 61 15.12 17.99 -10.31
CA LYS A 61 15.61 18.89 -9.26
C LYS A 61 16.69 18.27 -8.38
N TYR A 62 16.58 16.98 -8.06
CA TYR A 62 17.61 16.27 -7.31
C TYR A 62 18.94 16.20 -8.07
N PHE A 63 18.91 15.86 -9.36
CA PHE A 63 20.13 15.82 -10.17
C PHE A 63 20.71 17.21 -10.36
N PHE A 64 19.88 18.23 -10.55
CA PHE A 64 20.32 19.62 -10.63
C PHE A 64 21.01 20.06 -9.33
N ASP A 65 20.39 19.81 -8.17
CA ASP A 65 20.94 20.15 -6.84
C ASP A 65 22.29 19.46 -6.55
N VAL A 66 22.52 18.28 -7.12
CA VAL A 66 23.74 17.48 -6.89
C VAL A 66 24.85 17.80 -7.89
N LEU A 67 24.50 18.03 -9.16
CA LEU A 67 25.45 18.16 -10.27
C LEU A 67 25.73 19.60 -10.67
N SER A 68 24.80 20.54 -10.40
CA SER A 68 24.98 21.93 -10.81
C SER A 68 25.92 22.68 -9.85
N PRO A 69 26.96 23.36 -10.36
CA PRO A 69 27.82 24.21 -9.56
C PRO A 69 27.12 25.49 -9.09
N SER A 70 26.22 26.05 -9.90
CA SER A 70 25.30 27.13 -9.50
C SER A 70 24.02 26.52 -8.93
N LYS A 71 23.69 26.87 -7.69
CA LYS A 71 22.52 26.32 -6.96
C LYS A 71 21.29 27.24 -7.04
N ASP A 72 21.31 28.17 -7.99
CA ASP A 72 20.31 29.23 -8.11
C ASP A 72 19.11 28.74 -8.93
N SER A 73 17.91 29.14 -8.52
CA SER A 73 16.66 28.86 -9.23
C SER A 73 16.69 29.34 -10.67
N ASP A 74 17.35 30.47 -10.91
CA ASP A 74 17.40 31.11 -12.22
C ASP A 74 18.30 30.33 -13.19
N SER A 75 19.41 29.76 -12.70
CA SER A 75 20.22 28.83 -13.50
C SER A 75 19.44 27.59 -13.92
N MET A 76 18.57 27.09 -13.04
CA MET A 76 17.67 25.99 -13.37
C MET A 76 16.65 26.44 -14.43
N HIS A 77 16.00 27.59 -14.23
CA HIS A 77 15.05 28.17 -15.17
C HIS A 77 15.64 28.36 -16.58
N ASP A 78 16.85 28.93 -16.67
CA ASP A 78 17.54 29.16 -17.94
C ASP A 78 17.89 27.84 -18.63
N PHE A 79 18.34 26.82 -17.87
CA PHE A 79 18.57 25.49 -18.42
C PHE A 79 17.27 24.85 -18.92
N LEU A 80 16.17 24.96 -18.17
CA LEU A 80 14.86 24.43 -18.53
C LEU A 80 14.32 25.01 -19.84
N ASN A 81 14.62 26.29 -20.11
CA ASN A 81 14.21 26.97 -21.34
C ASN A 81 15.20 26.77 -22.51
N SER A 82 16.36 26.15 -22.28
CA SER A 82 17.29 25.80 -23.35
C SER A 82 16.77 24.62 -24.19
N PRO A 83 17.14 24.52 -25.49
CA PRO A 83 16.75 23.37 -26.32
C PRO A 83 17.16 22.02 -25.71
N THR A 84 18.36 21.96 -25.11
CA THR A 84 18.87 20.76 -24.45
C THR A 84 18.05 20.40 -23.21
N GLY A 85 17.67 21.37 -22.38
CA GLY A 85 16.84 21.15 -21.20
C GLY A 85 15.45 20.64 -21.57
N ILE A 86 14.79 21.27 -22.55
CA ILE A 86 13.45 20.87 -23.04
C ILE A 86 13.47 19.43 -23.54
N ILE A 87 14.45 19.05 -24.38
CA ILE A 87 14.56 17.69 -24.91
C ILE A 87 14.79 16.69 -23.78
N THR A 88 15.70 17.00 -22.85
CA THR A 88 16.06 16.13 -21.72
C THR A 88 14.83 15.81 -20.86
N ILE A 89 14.07 16.84 -20.48
CA ILE A 89 12.92 16.69 -19.60
C ILE A 89 11.73 16.05 -20.29
N THR A 90 11.51 16.39 -21.57
CA THR A 90 10.45 15.77 -22.35
C THR A 90 10.72 14.27 -22.49
N ALA A 91 11.95 13.88 -22.83
CA ALA A 91 12.35 12.48 -22.94
C ALA A 91 12.22 11.73 -21.61
N GLU A 92 12.72 12.33 -20.52
CA GLU A 92 12.61 11.75 -19.17
C GLU A 92 11.14 11.58 -18.75
N SER A 93 10.33 12.62 -18.90
CA SER A 93 8.92 12.63 -18.51
C SER A 93 8.12 11.61 -19.30
N VAL A 94 8.31 11.55 -20.63
CA VAL A 94 7.65 10.56 -21.51
C VAL A 94 8.06 9.15 -21.12
N PHE A 95 9.35 8.90 -20.87
CA PHE A 95 9.83 7.60 -20.42
C PHE A 95 9.18 7.18 -19.09
N LEU A 96 9.20 8.05 -18.08
CA LEU A 96 8.65 7.75 -16.75
C LEU A 96 7.14 7.51 -16.80
N VAL A 97 6.40 8.37 -17.52
CA VAL A 97 4.95 8.24 -17.67
C VAL A 97 4.59 6.97 -18.43
N ALA A 98 5.23 6.72 -19.58
CA ALA A 98 4.97 5.53 -20.37
C ALA A 98 5.29 4.25 -19.58
N PHE A 99 6.45 4.20 -18.93
CA PHE A 99 6.87 3.02 -18.16
C PHE A 99 5.97 2.79 -16.94
N SER A 100 5.58 3.83 -16.21
CA SER A 100 4.62 3.71 -15.10
C SER A 100 3.23 3.29 -15.55
N PHE A 101 2.75 3.84 -16.66
CA PHE A 101 1.43 3.52 -17.20
C PHE A 101 1.37 2.07 -17.67
N LEU A 102 2.38 1.63 -18.42
CA LEU A 102 2.51 0.24 -18.87
C LEU A 102 2.64 -0.71 -17.69
N ALA A 103 3.45 -0.38 -16.67
CA ALA A 103 3.54 -1.19 -15.46
C ALA A 103 2.21 -1.33 -14.74
N CYS A 104 1.41 -0.26 -14.67
CA CYS A 104 0.06 -0.32 -14.10
C CYS A 104 -0.88 -1.17 -14.97
N ARG A 105 -0.76 -1.09 -16.29
CA ARG A 105 -1.59 -1.88 -17.24
C ARG A 105 -1.29 -3.37 -17.17
N PHE A 106 -0.04 -3.74 -16.88
CA PHE A 106 0.46 -5.11 -16.86
C PHE A 106 0.55 -5.71 -15.44
N GLU A 107 0.02 -5.05 -14.39
CA GLU A 107 0.17 -5.49 -12.98
C GLU A 107 -0.25 -6.94 -12.74
N ASN A 108 -1.18 -7.48 -13.52
CA ASN A 108 -1.71 -8.84 -13.37
C ASN A 108 -1.31 -9.79 -14.51
N GLU A 109 -0.37 -9.39 -15.35
CA GLU A 109 0.11 -10.18 -16.47
C GLU A 109 0.97 -11.35 -15.96
N LYS A 110 0.71 -12.57 -16.47
CA LYS A 110 1.39 -13.79 -16.02
C LYS A 110 2.16 -14.49 -17.13
N GLU A 111 1.74 -14.34 -18.38
CA GLU A 111 2.23 -15.12 -19.52
C GLU A 111 3.44 -14.46 -20.17
N ASP A 112 3.33 -13.16 -20.46
CA ASP A 112 4.36 -12.42 -21.19
C ASP A 112 5.47 -11.93 -20.24
N SER A 113 6.67 -12.50 -20.40
CA SER A 113 7.86 -12.17 -19.62
C SER A 113 8.22 -10.68 -19.67
N TYR A 114 8.06 -10.00 -20.81
CA TYR A 114 8.41 -8.59 -20.95
C TYR A 114 7.43 -7.69 -20.21
N LYS A 115 6.13 -7.93 -20.38
CA LYS A 115 5.08 -7.18 -19.66
C LYS A 115 5.18 -7.41 -18.15
N LYS A 116 5.43 -8.65 -17.74
CA LYS A 116 5.68 -9.02 -16.34
C LYS A 116 6.92 -8.32 -15.78
N PHE A 117 8.00 -8.23 -16.56
CA PHE A 117 9.19 -7.48 -16.17
C PHE A 117 8.86 -6.00 -15.93
N ILE A 118 8.15 -5.34 -16.86
CA ILE A 118 7.76 -3.92 -16.71
C ILE A 118 6.92 -3.71 -15.45
N ALA A 119 5.88 -4.54 -15.25
CA ALA A 119 5.02 -4.50 -14.08
C ALA A 119 5.79 -4.69 -12.76
N THR A 120 6.77 -5.60 -12.77
CA THR A 120 7.57 -5.92 -11.60
C THR A 120 8.63 -4.86 -11.33
N ALA A 121 9.27 -4.29 -12.36
CA ALA A 121 10.43 -3.40 -12.24
C ALA A 121 10.06 -1.98 -11.80
N TRP A 122 8.97 -1.41 -12.33
CA TRP A 122 8.58 -0.02 -12.02
C TRP A 122 8.48 0.28 -10.52
N PRO A 123 7.83 -0.57 -9.70
CA PRO A 123 7.76 -0.31 -8.28
C PRO A 123 9.14 -0.26 -7.58
N TYR A 124 10.11 -1.08 -7.98
CA TYR A 124 11.49 -1.00 -7.47
C TYR A 124 12.17 0.29 -7.91
N PHE A 125 12.08 0.61 -9.20
CA PHE A 125 12.67 1.83 -9.77
C PHE A 125 12.13 3.10 -9.07
N ARG A 126 10.82 3.15 -8.85
CA ARG A 126 10.16 4.23 -8.12
C ARG A 126 10.65 4.36 -6.67
N ASP A 127 10.84 3.25 -5.97
CA ASP A 127 11.31 3.27 -4.58
C ASP A 127 12.78 3.70 -4.47
N VAL A 128 13.61 3.29 -5.42
CA VAL A 128 14.99 3.75 -5.60
C VAL A 128 15.02 5.27 -5.79
N MET A 129 14.32 5.82 -6.80
CA MET A 129 14.26 7.27 -7.04
C MET A 129 13.86 8.05 -5.78
N LYS A 130 12.82 7.59 -5.08
CA LYS A 130 12.40 8.21 -3.84
C LYS A 130 13.44 8.07 -2.73
N GLY A 131 14.20 6.97 -2.68
CA GLY A 131 15.24 6.71 -1.69
C GLY A 131 16.37 7.72 -1.81
N LEU A 132 16.91 7.88 -3.02
CA LEU A 132 17.95 8.87 -3.32
C LEU A 132 17.49 10.28 -2.88
N LYS A 133 16.35 10.72 -3.41
CA LYS A 133 15.85 12.08 -3.19
C LYS A 133 15.51 12.37 -1.72
N ASN A 134 14.77 11.48 -1.06
CA ASN A 134 14.29 11.77 0.29
C ASN A 134 15.43 11.80 1.31
N ALA A 135 16.38 10.87 1.21
CA ALA A 135 17.53 10.85 2.10
C ALA A 135 18.40 12.08 1.90
N TYR A 136 18.66 12.50 0.65
CA TYR A 136 19.36 13.75 0.36
C TYR A 136 18.66 14.96 0.96
N LYS A 137 17.34 15.10 0.75
CA LYS A 137 16.56 16.23 1.30
C LYS A 137 16.51 16.23 2.83
N GLY A 138 16.34 15.07 3.44
CA GLY A 138 16.35 14.92 4.90
C GLY A 138 17.70 15.30 5.49
N TRP A 139 18.80 14.84 4.86
CA TRP A 139 20.15 15.21 5.27
C TRP A 139 20.42 16.70 5.10
N LYS A 140 20.10 17.28 3.94
CA LYS A 140 20.22 18.72 3.68
C LYS A 140 19.53 19.54 4.77
N SER A 141 18.26 19.23 5.05
CA SER A 141 17.47 19.93 6.08
C SER A 141 18.07 19.78 7.48
N THR A 142 18.65 18.61 7.78
CA THR A 142 19.31 18.34 9.06
C THR A 142 20.58 19.16 9.24
N VAL A 143 21.41 19.24 8.20
CA VAL A 143 22.65 20.06 8.21
C VAL A 143 22.31 21.54 8.34
N GLU A 144 21.28 22.02 7.64
CA GLU A 144 20.81 23.40 7.74
C GLU A 144 20.30 23.73 9.15
N ALA A 145 19.46 22.87 9.73
CA ALA A 145 18.99 23.05 11.10
C ALA A 145 20.14 22.99 12.13
N PHE A 146 21.10 22.07 11.95
CA PHE A 146 22.26 21.95 12.82
C PHE A 146 23.14 23.21 12.78
N GLY A 147 23.36 23.78 11.59
CA GLY A 147 24.12 25.01 11.44
C GLY A 147 23.46 26.21 12.12
N LEU A 148 22.13 26.29 12.08
CA LEU A 148 21.36 27.35 12.77
C LEU A 148 21.41 27.23 14.30
N ILE A 149 21.49 26.01 14.85
CA ILE A 149 21.51 25.76 16.30
C ILE A 149 22.92 25.90 16.87
N SER A 150 23.91 25.33 16.20
CA SER A 150 25.30 25.25 16.70
C SER A 150 26.17 26.43 16.28
N GLY A 151 25.76 27.18 15.26
CA GLY A 151 26.59 28.20 14.62
C GLY A 151 27.72 27.65 13.72
N VAL A 152 27.83 26.31 13.57
CA VAL A 152 28.86 25.66 12.75
C VAL A 152 28.37 25.51 11.32
N ASP A 153 29.09 26.07 10.34
CA ASP A 153 28.77 25.87 8.92
C ASP A 153 29.25 24.48 8.43
N ALA A 154 28.31 23.55 8.36
CA ALA A 154 28.53 22.20 7.84
C ALA A 154 28.00 22.00 6.41
N LYS A 155 27.70 23.08 5.66
CA LYS A 155 27.11 22.98 4.31
C LYS A 155 27.94 22.17 3.32
N PHE A 156 29.25 22.10 3.51
CA PHE A 156 30.15 21.28 2.68
C PHE A 156 29.84 19.77 2.77
N LEU A 157 29.17 19.30 3.84
CA LEU A 157 28.75 17.91 4.01
C LEU A 157 27.44 17.57 3.30
N ILE A 158 26.68 18.55 2.81
CA ILE A 158 25.34 18.31 2.23
C ILE A 158 25.42 17.36 1.04
N ILE A 159 26.35 17.60 0.11
CA ILE A 159 26.48 16.79 -1.11
C ILE A 159 27.10 15.41 -0.82
N PRO A 160 28.34 15.31 -0.29
CA PRO A 160 29.00 14.00 -0.18
C PRO A 160 28.25 13.04 0.75
N ALA A 161 27.81 13.49 1.92
CA ALA A 161 27.04 12.64 2.83
C ALA A 161 25.59 12.45 2.35
N GLY A 162 24.96 13.46 1.75
CA GLY A 162 23.60 13.34 1.22
C GLY A 162 23.49 12.32 0.08
N VAL A 163 24.47 12.30 -0.82
CA VAL A 163 24.53 11.30 -1.91
C VAL A 163 24.84 9.91 -1.36
N ALA A 164 25.80 9.77 -0.44
CA ALA A 164 26.12 8.49 0.19
C ALA A 164 24.90 7.89 0.93
N LEU A 165 24.21 8.70 1.73
CA LEU A 165 22.95 8.31 2.39
C LEU A 165 21.85 8.01 1.37
N GLY A 166 21.79 8.75 0.26
CA GLY A 166 20.87 8.51 -0.86
C GLY A 166 21.05 7.13 -1.49
N VAL A 167 22.30 6.72 -1.77
CA VAL A 167 22.62 5.39 -2.31
C VAL A 167 22.28 4.29 -1.32
N LEU A 168 22.62 4.47 -0.03
CA LEU A 168 22.26 3.52 1.02
C LEU A 168 20.74 3.39 1.17
N ALA A 169 20.00 4.50 1.13
CA ALA A 169 18.55 4.51 1.17
C ALA A 169 17.93 3.77 -0.01
N ALA A 170 18.49 3.95 -1.20
CA ALA A 170 18.06 3.30 -2.43
C ALA A 170 18.24 1.78 -2.35
N ALA A 171 19.42 1.33 -1.97
CA ALA A 171 19.73 -0.09 -1.79
C ALA A 171 18.85 -0.72 -0.71
N ASN A 172 18.66 -0.03 0.42
CA ASN A 172 17.80 -0.49 1.50
C ASN A 172 16.34 -0.64 1.04
N ARG A 173 15.80 0.31 0.27
CA ARG A 173 14.42 0.23 -0.25
C ARG A 173 14.25 -0.87 -1.28
N PHE A 174 15.23 -1.07 -2.15
CA PHE A 174 15.23 -2.19 -3.09
C PHE A 174 15.15 -3.53 -2.33
N TRP A 175 16.01 -3.71 -1.33
CA TRP A 175 16.04 -4.92 -0.50
C TRP A 175 14.74 -5.13 0.28
N ILE A 176 14.25 -4.11 0.99
CA ILE A 176 12.97 -4.17 1.73
C ILE A 176 11.86 -4.62 0.79
N ARG A 177 11.79 -4.06 -0.42
CA ARG A 177 10.76 -4.43 -1.38
C ARG A 177 10.85 -5.89 -1.81
N SER A 178 12.04 -6.38 -2.14
CA SER A 178 12.26 -7.79 -2.50
C SER A 178 11.76 -8.71 -1.39
N MET A 179 12.19 -8.43 -0.16
CA MET A 179 11.81 -9.20 1.03
C MET A 179 10.30 -9.18 1.28
N LEU A 180 9.64 -8.02 1.11
CA LEU A 180 8.19 -7.92 1.27
C LEU A 180 7.43 -8.69 0.19
N GLU A 181 7.88 -8.67 -1.07
CA GLU A 181 7.24 -9.41 -2.16
C GLU A 181 7.42 -10.93 -1.98
N GLU A 182 8.61 -11.40 -1.61
CA GLU A 182 8.84 -12.80 -1.24
C GLU A 182 7.90 -13.26 -0.12
N ARG A 183 7.74 -12.44 0.93
CA ARG A 183 6.83 -12.76 2.03
C ARG A 183 5.37 -12.82 1.57
N LYS A 184 4.93 -11.91 0.71
CA LYS A 184 3.57 -11.95 0.12
C LYS A 184 3.35 -13.22 -0.68
N GLN A 185 4.34 -13.66 -1.46
CA GLN A 185 4.28 -14.91 -2.20
C GLN A 185 4.14 -16.11 -1.26
N MET A 186 4.91 -16.16 -0.16
CA MET A 186 4.78 -17.19 0.87
C MET A 186 3.39 -17.19 1.52
N MET A 187 2.86 -16.00 1.86
CA MET A 187 1.52 -15.87 2.42
C MET A 187 0.45 -16.36 1.43
N LYS A 188 0.60 -16.03 0.14
CA LYS A 188 -0.32 -16.46 -0.91
C LYS A 188 -0.29 -17.98 -1.09
N ALA A 189 0.90 -18.58 -1.16
CA ALA A 189 1.06 -20.03 -1.24
C ALA A 189 0.44 -20.75 -0.03
N ASN A 190 0.63 -20.21 1.18
CA ASN A 190 -0.01 -20.76 2.38
C ASN A 190 -1.54 -20.62 2.34
N MET A 191 -2.07 -19.54 1.78
CA MET A 191 -3.52 -19.36 1.59
C MET A 191 -4.10 -20.33 0.56
N GLU A 192 -3.41 -20.53 -0.56
CA GLU A 192 -3.79 -21.52 -1.58
C GLU A 192 -3.80 -22.93 -0.98
N LEU A 193 -2.76 -23.29 -0.22
CA LEU A 193 -2.67 -24.54 0.52
C LEU A 193 -3.79 -24.69 1.56
N LEU A 194 -4.14 -23.62 2.27
CA LEU A 194 -5.23 -23.63 3.25
C LEU A 194 -6.57 -23.97 2.57
N ILE A 195 -6.83 -23.40 1.40
CA ILE A 195 -8.04 -23.69 0.61
C ILE A 195 -8.04 -25.14 0.13
N GLU A 196 -6.89 -25.67 -0.29
CA GLU A 196 -6.75 -27.08 -0.65
C GLU A 196 -7.10 -28.00 0.53
N ILE A 197 -6.52 -27.73 1.71
CA ILE A 197 -6.78 -28.51 2.93
C ILE A 197 -8.25 -28.42 3.36
N LYS A 198 -8.89 -27.26 3.17
CA LYS A 198 -10.33 -27.11 3.45
C LYS A 198 -11.19 -28.07 2.62
N LYS A 199 -10.80 -28.37 1.37
CA LYS A 199 -11.55 -29.25 0.47
C LYS A 199 -11.40 -30.74 0.79
N LEU A 200 -10.46 -31.12 1.66
CA LEU A 200 -10.24 -32.51 2.05
C LEU A 200 -11.38 -33.03 2.93
N MET A 201 -11.93 -34.20 2.57
CA MET A 201 -12.99 -34.88 3.31
C MET A 201 -12.45 -35.75 4.45
N SER A 202 -11.23 -36.26 4.29
CA SER A 202 -10.48 -37.04 5.27
C SER A 202 -8.98 -36.79 5.10
N LEU A 203 -8.21 -37.03 6.17
CA LEU A 203 -6.76 -36.87 6.17
C LEU A 203 -6.10 -37.93 7.06
N SER A 204 -5.15 -38.67 6.50
CA SER A 204 -4.29 -39.60 7.23
C SER A 204 -3.06 -38.91 7.84
N HIS A 205 -2.40 -39.58 8.78
CA HIS A 205 -1.19 -39.05 9.43
C HIS A 205 -0.03 -38.80 8.44
N GLU A 206 0.15 -39.69 7.46
CA GLU A 206 1.23 -39.58 6.46
C GLU A 206 0.98 -38.41 5.49
N GLU A 207 -0.27 -38.24 5.05
CA GLU A 207 -0.68 -37.09 4.24
C GLU A 207 -0.49 -35.78 5.00
N ARG A 208 -0.81 -35.75 6.31
CA ARG A 208 -0.52 -34.59 7.15
C ARG A 208 0.96 -34.22 7.14
N ILE A 209 1.87 -35.18 7.29
CA ILE A 209 3.32 -34.91 7.26
C ILE A 209 3.73 -34.33 5.91
N THR A 210 3.14 -34.81 4.82
CA THR A 210 3.39 -34.31 3.46
C THR A 210 2.92 -32.86 3.32
N TYR A 211 1.70 -32.54 3.77
CA TYR A 211 1.18 -31.18 3.73
C TYR A 211 1.95 -30.20 4.64
N LEU A 212 2.41 -30.65 5.80
CA LEU A 212 3.24 -29.82 6.69
C LEU A 212 4.54 -29.35 6.04
N LYS A 213 5.13 -30.17 5.16
CA LYS A 213 6.35 -29.82 4.40
C LYS A 213 6.10 -28.78 3.30
N GLN A 214 4.86 -28.64 2.84
CA GLN A 214 4.49 -27.68 1.79
C GLN A 214 4.30 -26.26 2.31
N ILE A 215 4.05 -26.10 3.62
CA ILE A 215 3.90 -24.80 4.28
C ILE A 215 5.18 -23.96 4.07
N LYS A 216 5.02 -22.72 3.63
CA LYS A 216 6.12 -21.80 3.37
C LYS A 216 6.51 -21.03 4.63
N TYR A 217 7.81 -21.02 4.91
CA TYR A 217 8.44 -20.35 6.04
C TYR A 217 9.47 -19.33 5.58
N GLN A 218 9.64 -18.27 6.39
CA GLN A 218 10.71 -17.29 6.18
C GLN A 218 11.88 -17.59 7.12
N ALA A 219 13.11 -17.54 6.58
CA ALA A 219 14.33 -17.78 7.35
C ALA A 219 14.53 -16.75 8.49
N LEU A 220 15.03 -17.21 9.64
CA LEU A 220 15.24 -16.36 10.82
C LEU A 220 16.23 -15.23 10.56
N ARG A 221 17.29 -15.49 9.77
CA ARG A 221 18.28 -14.47 9.38
C ARG A 221 17.63 -13.33 8.60
N THR A 222 16.78 -13.64 7.62
CA THR A 222 16.05 -12.65 6.82
C THR A 222 15.11 -11.81 7.69
N ARG A 223 14.46 -12.44 8.69
CA ARG A 223 13.61 -11.73 9.65
C ARG A 223 14.42 -10.75 10.52
N GLY A 224 15.61 -11.16 10.97
CA GLY A 224 16.52 -10.30 11.74
C GLY A 224 17.02 -9.11 10.93
N THR A 225 17.50 -9.34 9.72
CA THR A 225 17.99 -8.25 8.84
C THR A 225 16.88 -7.31 8.39
N ALA A 226 15.63 -7.80 8.26
CA ALA A 226 14.48 -6.96 7.96
C ALA A 226 14.25 -5.88 9.03
N TYR A 227 14.40 -6.19 10.32
CA TYR A 227 14.27 -5.19 11.38
C TYR A 227 15.32 -4.08 11.27
N CYS A 228 16.58 -4.43 11.00
CA CYS A 228 17.63 -3.44 10.78
C CYS A 228 17.34 -2.56 9.55
N ALA A 229 16.89 -3.19 8.46
CA ALA A 229 16.56 -2.49 7.22
C ALA A 229 15.41 -1.48 7.42
N VAL A 230 14.32 -1.88 8.06
CA VAL A 230 13.19 -0.96 8.31
C VAL A 230 13.51 0.11 9.34
N ALA A 231 14.37 -0.17 10.33
CA ALA A 231 14.84 0.83 11.27
C ALA A 231 15.68 1.91 10.58
N ALA A 232 16.63 1.50 9.72
CA ALA A 232 17.41 2.42 8.90
C ALA A 232 16.51 3.23 7.95
N GLY A 233 15.51 2.59 7.34
CA GLY A 233 14.51 3.27 6.52
C GLY A 233 13.69 4.30 7.30
N GLY A 234 13.23 3.94 8.51
CA GLY A 234 12.47 4.81 9.40
C GLY A 234 13.27 6.03 9.86
N LEU A 235 14.58 5.88 10.10
CA LEU A 235 15.47 6.99 10.45
C LEU A 235 15.57 7.99 9.30
N LEU A 236 15.88 7.51 8.09
CA LEU A 236 16.03 8.35 6.90
C LEU A 236 14.73 9.07 6.51
N ASP A 237 13.61 8.34 6.56
CA ASP A 237 12.29 8.93 6.30
C ASP A 237 11.88 9.90 7.41
N GLY A 238 12.21 9.61 8.67
CA GLY A 238 11.91 10.48 9.81
C GLY A 238 12.64 11.82 9.73
N LEU A 239 13.92 11.82 9.35
CA LEU A 239 14.66 13.06 9.10
C LEU A 239 14.00 13.91 8.01
N TYR A 240 13.60 13.28 6.91
CA TYR A 240 12.91 13.98 5.83
C TYR A 240 11.55 14.57 6.28
N LEU A 241 10.73 13.78 6.98
CA LEU A 241 9.36 14.17 7.31
C LEU A 241 9.25 15.15 8.48
N TYR A 242 10.11 15.04 9.49
CA TYR A 242 9.95 15.78 10.76
C TYR A 242 10.96 16.91 10.92
N VAL A 243 12.21 16.71 10.49
CA VAL A 243 13.21 17.79 10.54
C VAL A 243 12.96 18.79 9.42
N GLY A 244 12.52 18.33 8.24
CA GLY A 244 12.19 19.21 7.11
C GLY A 244 11.11 20.26 7.40
N VAL A 245 10.20 19.98 8.34
CA VAL A 245 9.14 20.92 8.75
C VAL A 245 9.71 22.16 9.46
N LEU A 246 10.86 22.04 10.12
CA LEU A 246 11.52 23.17 10.80
C LEU A 246 11.99 24.25 9.82
N GLY A 247 12.22 23.90 8.55
CA GLY A 247 12.60 24.85 7.51
C GLY A 247 11.47 25.75 7.00
N LEU A 248 10.22 25.54 7.45
CA LEU A 248 9.08 26.33 6.97
C LEU A 248 9.03 27.74 7.56
N ALA A 249 9.57 27.97 8.75
CA ALA A 249 9.51 29.27 9.42
C ALA A 249 10.85 29.63 10.04
N VAL A 250 11.15 30.92 10.11
CA VAL A 250 12.28 31.42 10.89
C VAL A 250 11.91 31.38 12.38
N LEU A 251 12.66 30.60 13.15
CA LEU A 251 12.47 30.46 14.60
C LEU A 251 13.62 31.10 15.35
N SER A 252 13.35 31.67 16.52
CA SER A 252 14.42 32.08 17.43
C SER A 252 15.21 30.84 17.87
N PRO A 253 16.54 30.94 18.12
CA PRO A 253 17.36 29.79 18.51
C PRO A 253 16.79 28.93 19.66
N PRO A 254 16.26 29.49 20.78
CA PRO A 254 15.70 28.66 21.85
C PRO A 254 14.43 27.92 21.41
N LEU A 255 13.59 28.55 20.58
CA LEU A 255 12.38 27.93 20.06
C LEU A 255 12.71 26.85 19.02
N LEU A 256 13.70 27.09 18.16
CA LEU A 256 14.21 26.11 17.21
C LEU A 256 14.75 24.87 17.93
N ALA A 257 15.53 25.05 19.00
CA ALA A 257 16.04 23.94 19.80
C ALA A 257 14.91 23.12 20.46
N ALA A 258 13.90 23.78 21.02
CA ALA A 258 12.73 23.11 21.60
C ALA A 258 11.95 22.31 20.54
N MET A 259 11.70 22.88 19.37
CA MET A 259 11.00 22.20 18.27
C MET A 259 11.83 21.06 17.70
N ALA A 260 13.15 21.22 17.58
CA ALA A 260 14.05 20.17 17.14
C ALA A 260 14.04 18.96 18.09
N ALA A 261 13.98 19.17 19.40
CA ALA A 261 13.85 18.10 20.38
C ALA A 261 12.56 17.28 20.17
N ILE A 262 11.44 17.95 19.88
CA ILE A 262 10.17 17.27 19.55
C ILE A 262 10.27 16.51 18.22
N CYS A 263 10.93 17.07 17.20
CA CYS A 263 11.14 16.37 15.93
C CYS A 263 12.05 15.15 16.05
N ILE A 264 13.03 15.16 16.97
CA ILE A 264 13.82 13.98 17.33
C ILE A 264 12.92 12.91 17.94
N PHE A 265 12.02 13.28 18.85
CA PHE A 265 11.02 12.35 19.39
C PHE A 265 10.14 11.75 18.28
N TYR A 266 9.66 12.54 17.32
CA TYR A 266 8.91 12.01 16.17
C TYR A 266 9.73 11.07 15.29
N THR A 267 11.01 11.38 15.09
CA THR A 267 11.91 10.51 14.33
C THR A 267 12.09 9.17 15.06
N ALA A 268 12.27 9.18 16.39
CA ALA A 268 12.33 7.97 17.19
C ALA A 268 11.01 7.17 17.14
N ALA A 269 9.87 7.85 17.29
CA ALA A 269 8.54 7.22 17.15
C ALA A 269 8.33 6.62 15.75
N CYS A 270 8.84 7.25 14.70
CA CYS A 270 8.83 6.72 13.34
C CYS A 270 9.63 5.41 13.24
N VAL A 271 10.86 5.37 13.77
CA VAL A 271 11.67 4.15 13.80
C VAL A 271 10.95 3.03 14.55
N ILE A 272 10.41 3.32 15.74
CA ILE A 272 9.68 2.34 16.56
C ILE A 272 8.45 1.81 15.82
N THR A 273 7.67 2.69 15.19
CA THR A 273 6.46 2.29 14.45
C THR A 273 6.80 1.50 13.19
N ARG A 274 7.91 1.77 12.50
CA ARG A 274 8.41 0.93 11.39
C ARG A 274 8.84 -0.46 11.83
N LEU A 275 9.50 -0.57 12.97
CA LEU A 275 9.83 -1.87 13.58
C LEU A 275 8.55 -2.64 13.92
N TYR A 276 7.54 -1.95 14.48
CA TYR A 276 6.25 -2.54 14.78
C TYR A 276 5.49 -2.99 13.52
N GLU A 277 5.51 -2.21 12.44
CA GLU A 277 4.92 -2.59 11.15
C GLU A 277 5.55 -3.86 10.56
N GLU A 278 6.87 -3.97 10.64
CA GLU A 278 7.57 -5.17 10.20
C GLU A 278 7.26 -6.37 11.10
N TYR A 279 7.16 -6.16 12.43
CA TYR A 279 6.70 -7.19 13.36
C TYR A 279 5.29 -7.67 13.02
N ASP A 280 4.34 -6.76 12.83
CA ASP A 280 2.95 -7.08 12.46
C ASP A 280 2.89 -7.83 11.11
N PHE A 281 3.72 -7.43 10.15
CA PHE A 281 3.75 -8.09 8.85
C PHE A 281 4.39 -9.49 8.89
N GLN A 282 5.44 -9.70 9.70
CA GLN A 282 5.96 -11.04 10.01
C GLN A 282 4.92 -11.90 10.73
N LEU A 283 4.19 -11.31 11.68
CA LEU A 283 3.15 -11.99 12.46
C LEU A 283 2.02 -12.49 11.55
N LYS A 284 1.63 -11.74 10.52
CA LYS A 284 0.63 -12.19 9.52
C LYS A 284 1.06 -13.46 8.78
N LEU A 285 2.34 -13.62 8.44
CA LEU A 285 2.83 -14.86 7.86
C LEU A 285 2.79 -16.01 8.87
N LEU A 286 3.15 -15.76 10.13
CA LEU A 286 3.05 -16.78 11.20
C LEU A 286 1.61 -17.22 11.44
N ILE A 287 0.66 -16.30 11.36
CA ILE A 287 -0.78 -16.57 11.46
C ILE A 287 -1.20 -17.51 10.33
N THR A 288 -0.85 -17.23 9.06
CA THR A 288 -1.25 -18.12 7.95
C THR A 288 -0.64 -19.52 8.07
N GLN A 289 0.60 -19.64 8.55
CA GLN A 289 1.22 -20.93 8.86
C GLN A 289 0.47 -21.68 9.96
N THR A 290 0.13 -20.99 11.05
CA THR A 290 -0.57 -21.58 12.19
C THR A 290 -1.98 -22.00 11.81
N GLN A 291 -2.66 -21.23 10.95
CA GLN A 291 -3.97 -21.59 10.39
C GLN A 291 -3.90 -22.88 9.56
N CYS A 292 -2.90 -23.04 8.68
CA CYS A 292 -2.72 -24.30 7.94
C CYS A 292 -2.48 -25.48 8.90
N GLN A 293 -1.60 -25.32 9.89
CA GLN A 293 -1.31 -26.36 10.87
C GLN A 293 -2.55 -26.76 11.68
N LEU A 294 -3.31 -25.77 12.15
CA LEU A 294 -4.53 -25.99 12.91
C LEU A 294 -5.58 -26.73 12.07
N LEU A 295 -5.75 -26.35 10.81
CA LEU A 295 -6.71 -26.99 9.91
C LEU A 295 -6.31 -28.43 9.55
N LEU A 296 -5.00 -28.73 9.38
CA LEU A 296 -4.53 -30.10 9.19
C LEU A 296 -4.85 -30.98 10.41
N ILE A 297 -4.58 -30.48 11.62
CA ILE A 297 -4.90 -31.19 12.87
C ILE A 297 -6.42 -31.41 12.97
N THR A 298 -7.21 -30.40 12.62
CA THR A 298 -8.68 -30.47 12.58
C THR A 298 -9.14 -31.62 11.67
N ARG A 299 -8.64 -31.72 10.44
CA ARG A 299 -9.04 -32.77 9.48
C ARG A 299 -8.60 -34.16 9.91
N GLU A 300 -7.40 -34.30 10.45
CA GLU A 300 -6.92 -35.57 11.00
C GLU A 300 -7.76 -36.00 12.21
N LEU A 301 -8.10 -35.05 13.09
CA LEU A 301 -8.96 -35.28 14.25
C LEU A 301 -10.37 -35.71 13.84
N GLU A 302 -11.01 -35.02 12.89
CA GLU A 302 -12.32 -35.43 12.35
C GLU A 302 -12.28 -36.84 11.75
N THR A 303 -11.23 -37.16 11.00
CA THR A 303 -11.07 -38.47 10.36
C THR A 303 -10.90 -39.56 11.41
N SER A 304 -10.05 -39.32 12.42
CA SER A 304 -9.76 -40.29 13.48
C SER A 304 -10.97 -40.49 14.39
N TYR A 305 -11.70 -39.41 14.70
CA TYR A 305 -12.92 -39.47 15.51
C TYR A 305 -14.06 -40.19 14.78
N LYS A 306 -14.26 -39.94 13.48
CA LYS A 306 -15.24 -40.69 12.68
C LYS A 306 -14.94 -42.18 12.65
N LYS A 307 -13.66 -42.58 12.50
CA LYS A 307 -13.23 -43.98 12.56
C LYS A 307 -13.51 -44.60 13.95
N LEU A 308 -13.23 -43.85 15.02
CA LEU A 308 -13.50 -44.27 16.39
C LEU A 308 -15.00 -44.52 16.62
N LEU A 309 -15.87 -43.62 16.17
CA LEU A 309 -17.33 -43.79 16.26
C LEU A 309 -17.79 -45.04 15.52
N LEU A 310 -17.38 -45.21 14.26
CA LEU A 310 -17.74 -46.38 13.44
C LEU A 310 -17.32 -47.71 14.08
N LEU A 311 -16.14 -47.76 14.70
CA LEU A 311 -15.66 -48.97 15.39
C LEU A 311 -16.38 -49.21 16.72
N LYS A 312 -16.77 -48.16 17.44
CA LYS A 312 -17.52 -48.30 18.70
C LYS A 312 -18.98 -48.71 18.48
N GLU A 313 -19.61 -48.26 17.39
CA GLU A 313 -20.97 -48.62 16.98
C GLU A 313 -21.10 -50.04 16.43
N LYS A 314 -19.98 -50.67 16.04
CA LYS A 314 -19.96 -52.06 15.56
C LYS A 314 -20.43 -53.03 16.64
N SER A 315 -21.45 -53.84 16.32
CA SER A 315 -22.15 -54.74 17.26
C SER A 315 -21.34 -55.97 17.70
N PHE A 316 -20.41 -56.44 16.86
CA PHE A 316 -19.46 -57.52 17.19
C PHE A 316 -18.02 -57.00 17.01
N LYS A 317 -17.25 -56.98 18.11
CA LYS A 317 -15.89 -56.45 18.15
C LYS A 317 -14.89 -57.60 18.27
N ASN A 318 -13.95 -57.66 17.34
CA ASN A 318 -12.81 -58.57 17.40
C ASN A 318 -11.74 -58.01 18.35
N GLN A 319 -10.77 -58.84 18.75
CA GLN A 319 -9.63 -58.38 19.56
C GLN A 319 -8.85 -57.26 18.85
N ASP A 320 -8.65 -57.38 17.52
CA ASP A 320 -8.06 -56.33 16.69
C ASP A 320 -8.87 -55.02 16.70
N ASP A 321 -10.21 -55.10 16.77
CA ASP A 321 -11.07 -53.90 16.84
C ASP A 321 -10.90 -53.22 18.21
N LEU A 322 -10.72 -53.97 19.29
CA LEU A 322 -10.50 -53.43 20.64
C LEU A 322 -9.14 -52.74 20.76
N GLU A 323 -8.08 -53.35 20.22
CA GLU A 323 -6.74 -52.74 20.17
C GLU A 323 -6.72 -51.47 19.31
N GLU A 324 -7.45 -51.47 18.19
CA GLU A 324 -7.57 -50.30 17.32
C GLU A 324 -8.36 -49.16 17.96
N ILE A 325 -9.41 -49.47 18.74
CA ILE A 325 -10.16 -48.48 19.53
C ILE A 325 -9.23 -47.81 20.55
N GLU A 326 -8.45 -48.57 21.32
CA GLU A 326 -7.52 -48.02 22.32
C GLU A 326 -6.46 -47.13 21.65
N ARG A 327 -5.95 -47.55 20.48
CA ARG A 327 -5.02 -46.76 19.67
C ARG A 327 -5.64 -45.44 19.22
N LEU A 328 -6.87 -45.47 18.71
CA LEU A 328 -7.58 -44.29 18.21
C LEU A 328 -7.96 -43.34 19.35
N GLU A 329 -8.35 -43.83 20.53
CA GLU A 329 -8.62 -43.00 21.70
C GLU A 329 -7.37 -42.21 22.12
N LYS A 330 -6.22 -42.88 22.23
CA LYS A 330 -4.93 -42.22 22.50
C LYS A 330 -4.56 -41.20 21.42
N ALA A 331 -4.79 -41.53 20.15
CA ALA A 331 -4.52 -40.63 19.03
C ALA A 331 -5.43 -39.38 19.07
N VAL A 332 -6.72 -39.56 19.32
CA VAL A 332 -7.72 -38.48 19.45
C VAL A 332 -7.35 -37.55 20.60
N ILE A 333 -6.99 -38.09 21.78
CA ILE A 333 -6.53 -37.27 22.92
C ILE A 333 -5.30 -36.43 22.54
N ASN A 334 -4.30 -37.04 21.89
CA ASN A 334 -3.10 -36.33 21.46
C ASN A 334 -3.43 -35.24 20.42
N LEU A 335 -4.33 -35.51 19.49
CA LEU A 335 -4.78 -34.53 18.50
C LEU A 335 -5.57 -33.39 19.13
N ILE A 336 -6.41 -33.65 20.14
CA ILE A 336 -7.10 -32.61 20.91
C ILE A 336 -6.09 -31.70 21.63
N ASN A 337 -5.02 -32.27 22.22
CA ASN A 337 -3.95 -31.48 22.84
C ASN A 337 -3.26 -30.57 21.82
N GLN A 338 -2.86 -31.14 20.68
CA GLN A 338 -2.22 -30.36 19.61
C GLN A 338 -3.16 -29.30 19.05
N PHE A 339 -4.46 -29.58 18.97
CA PHE A 339 -5.47 -28.61 18.55
C PHE A 339 -5.56 -27.44 19.55
N ASP A 340 -5.66 -27.71 20.85
CA ASP A 340 -5.71 -26.67 21.89
C ASP A 340 -4.43 -25.83 21.93
N ASP A 341 -3.26 -26.46 21.85
CA ASP A 341 -1.96 -25.77 21.78
C ASP A 341 -1.88 -24.84 20.56
N LYS A 342 -2.33 -25.31 19.39
CA LYS A 342 -2.29 -24.49 18.17
C LYS A 342 -3.37 -23.41 18.15
N ARG A 343 -4.55 -23.68 18.69
CA ARG A 343 -5.62 -22.69 18.86
C ARG A 343 -5.19 -21.58 19.82
N SER A 344 -4.62 -21.94 20.98
CA SER A 344 -4.14 -20.96 21.95
C SER A 344 -3.00 -20.11 21.39
N LEU A 345 -2.07 -20.72 20.63
CA LEU A 345 -1.05 -20.00 19.87
C LEU A 345 -1.66 -19.03 18.86
N LEU A 346 -2.63 -19.47 18.05
CA LEU A 346 -3.29 -18.62 17.05
C LEU A 346 -4.07 -17.48 17.70
N SER A 347 -4.74 -17.73 18.83
CA SER A 347 -5.43 -16.71 19.63
C SER A 347 -4.44 -15.66 20.14
N ARG A 348 -3.28 -16.09 20.66
CA ARG A 348 -2.24 -15.19 21.16
C ARG A 348 -1.58 -14.36 20.05
N GLN A 349 -1.46 -14.92 18.84
CA GLN A 349 -0.97 -14.20 17.66
C GLN A 349 -2.00 -13.23 17.10
N SER A 350 -3.29 -13.56 17.16
CA SER A 350 -4.37 -12.73 16.60
C SER A 350 -4.82 -11.63 17.55
N ASN A 351 -4.57 -11.80 18.85
CA ASN A 351 -4.91 -10.82 19.88
C ASN A 351 -3.76 -9.91 20.24
N ARG A 352 -4.07 -8.61 20.42
CA ARG A 352 -3.08 -7.60 20.77
C ARG A 352 -2.87 -7.53 22.28
N THR A 353 -1.61 -7.40 22.69
CA THR A 353 -1.23 -7.06 24.06
C THR A 353 -1.39 -5.56 24.28
N TYR A 354 -1.34 -5.10 25.54
CA TYR A 354 -1.36 -3.66 25.83
C TYR A 354 -0.20 -2.91 25.16
N PHE A 355 0.99 -3.53 25.15
CA PHE A 355 2.16 -2.95 24.49
C PHE A 355 1.97 -2.85 22.96
N THR A 356 1.52 -3.92 22.29
CA THR A 356 1.30 -3.85 20.83
C THR A 356 0.12 -2.94 20.47
N SER A 357 -0.86 -2.79 21.36
CA SER A 357 -1.95 -1.81 21.20
C SER A 357 -1.44 -0.37 21.34
N ALA A 358 -0.54 -0.11 22.30
CA ALA A 358 0.10 1.19 22.43
C ALA A 358 0.93 1.55 21.19
N LEU A 359 1.71 0.60 20.66
CA LEU A 359 2.47 0.80 19.42
C LEU A 359 1.55 1.05 18.20
N LEU A 360 0.41 0.36 18.12
CA LEU A 360 -0.59 0.62 17.09
C LEU A 360 -1.19 2.03 17.22
N GLY A 361 -1.49 2.47 18.43
CA GLY A 361 -1.98 3.82 18.68
C GLY A 361 -0.94 4.89 18.36
N MET A 362 0.33 4.68 18.72
CA MET A 362 1.44 5.55 18.34
C MET A 362 1.58 5.65 16.82
N LYS A 363 1.49 4.51 16.11
CA LYS A 363 1.47 4.45 14.66
C LYS A 363 0.32 5.29 14.09
N ASN A 364 -0.92 5.08 14.56
CA ASN A 364 -2.08 5.83 14.09
C ASN A 364 -1.94 7.34 14.35
N GLY A 365 -1.40 7.74 15.50
CA GLY A 365 -1.12 9.13 15.81
C GLY A 365 -0.05 9.74 14.91
N LEU A 366 0.98 8.97 14.54
CA LEU A 366 2.00 9.42 13.59
C LEU A 366 1.43 9.59 12.17
N TYR A 367 0.50 8.72 11.76
CA TYR A 367 -0.25 8.87 10.51
C TYR A 367 -1.15 10.13 10.52
N ALA A 368 -1.84 10.39 11.63
CA ALA A 368 -2.63 11.60 11.81
C ALA A 368 -1.76 12.86 11.75
N TYR A 369 -0.60 12.84 12.43
CA TYR A 369 0.38 13.93 12.34
C TYR A 369 0.92 14.08 10.91
N GLY A 370 1.15 13.00 10.18
CA GLY A 370 1.53 13.06 8.76
C GLY A 370 0.49 13.74 7.87
N ALA A 371 -0.80 13.51 8.14
CA ALA A 371 -1.89 14.23 7.47
C ALA A 371 -1.88 15.72 7.84
N LEU A 372 -1.72 16.05 9.13
CA LEU A 372 -1.61 17.43 9.62
C LEU A 372 -0.40 18.17 9.02
N ALA A 373 0.77 17.53 8.95
CA ALA A 373 1.95 18.07 8.31
C ALA A 373 1.73 18.32 6.81
N SER A 374 0.93 17.47 6.14
CA SER A 374 0.58 17.69 4.73
C SER A 374 -0.32 18.92 4.53
N VAL A 375 -1.23 19.20 5.48
CA VAL A 375 -1.98 20.46 5.52
C VAL A 375 -1.02 21.63 5.73
N LEU A 376 -0.07 21.51 6.65
CA LEU A 376 0.92 22.55 6.94
C LEU A 376 1.76 22.90 5.69
N PHE A 377 2.20 21.89 4.94
CA PHE A 377 2.92 22.10 3.68
C PHE A 377 2.04 22.77 2.61
N LEU A 378 0.74 22.44 2.54
CA LEU A 378 -0.19 23.13 1.64
C LEU A 378 -0.36 24.60 2.04
N VAL A 379 -0.55 24.88 3.32
CA VAL A 379 -0.64 26.26 3.82
C VAL A 379 0.65 27.01 3.52
N GLY A 380 1.82 26.39 3.70
CA GLY A 380 3.10 27.00 3.36
C GLY A 380 3.22 27.30 1.88
N SER A 381 2.80 26.38 1.02
CA SER A 381 2.67 26.59 -0.43
C SER A 381 1.80 27.81 -0.78
N ILE A 382 0.63 27.94 -0.15
CA ILE A 382 -0.29 29.07 -0.37
C ILE A 382 0.35 30.38 0.10
N LEU A 383 0.95 30.38 1.29
CA LEU A 383 1.58 31.57 1.87
C LEU A 383 2.73 32.08 0.99
N VAL A 384 3.57 31.16 0.48
CA VAL A 384 4.64 31.48 -0.49
C VAL A 384 4.06 32.11 -1.75
N LEU A 385 2.99 31.55 -2.32
CA LEU A 385 2.32 32.13 -3.50
C LEU A 385 1.75 33.53 -3.24
N THR A 386 1.32 33.81 -2.00
CA THR A 386 0.82 35.13 -1.61
C THR A 386 1.91 36.09 -1.15
N GLY A 387 3.19 35.69 -1.16
CA GLY A 387 4.31 36.49 -0.65
C GLY A 387 4.28 36.71 0.87
N ILE A 388 3.52 35.90 1.61
CA ILE A 388 3.36 36.01 3.06
C ILE A 388 4.37 35.09 3.74
N SER A 389 5.14 35.62 4.69
CA SER A 389 6.05 34.82 5.52
C SER A 389 5.28 33.81 6.38
N PHE A 390 5.82 32.60 6.51
CA PHE A 390 5.14 31.55 7.27
C PHE A 390 5.04 31.89 8.76
N PRO A 391 3.84 31.89 9.37
CA PRO A 391 3.67 32.22 10.78
C PRO A 391 4.37 31.21 11.71
N PRO A 392 5.37 31.62 12.51
CA PRO A 392 6.06 30.70 13.43
C PRO A 392 5.12 30.04 14.45
N ALA A 393 4.11 30.76 14.92
CA ALA A 393 3.11 30.23 15.87
C ALA A 393 2.30 29.05 15.28
N LEU A 394 2.02 29.09 13.97
CA LEU A 394 1.31 28.00 13.28
C LEU A 394 2.17 26.74 13.18
N LEU A 395 3.48 26.91 12.95
CA LEU A 395 4.44 25.80 12.93
C LEU A 395 4.50 25.12 14.31
N VAL A 396 4.68 25.93 15.37
CA VAL A 396 4.78 25.44 16.76
C VAL A 396 3.48 24.76 17.19
N SER A 397 2.32 25.36 16.91
CA SER A 397 1.03 24.76 17.28
C SER A 397 0.80 23.43 16.57
N CYS A 398 1.20 23.31 15.30
CA CYS A 398 1.13 22.06 14.54
C CYS A 398 2.04 20.98 15.15
N ILE A 399 3.28 21.33 15.49
CA ILE A 399 4.22 20.42 16.15
C ILE A 399 3.68 19.97 17.51
N ILE A 400 3.12 20.85 18.34
CA ILE A 400 2.54 20.47 19.64
C ILE A 400 1.28 19.61 19.45
N THR A 401 0.43 19.95 18.48
CA THR A 401 -0.79 19.18 18.16
C THR A 401 -0.42 17.75 17.74
N GLY A 402 0.68 17.55 17.01
CA GLY A 402 1.19 16.21 16.70
C GLY A 402 1.46 15.36 17.95
N LEU A 403 1.97 15.93 19.04
CA LEU A 403 2.24 15.21 20.29
C LEU A 403 0.93 14.78 20.94
N VAL A 404 -0.03 15.70 20.98
CA VAL A 404 -1.38 15.43 21.49
C VAL A 404 -2.05 14.31 20.69
N LEU A 405 -1.92 14.30 19.35
CA LEU A 405 -2.44 13.23 18.51
C LEU A 405 -1.79 11.87 18.83
N ILE A 406 -0.47 11.81 18.95
CA ILE A 406 0.23 10.56 19.31
C ILE A 406 -0.24 10.03 20.65
N VAL A 407 -0.30 10.88 21.68
CA VAL A 407 -0.76 10.48 23.02
C VAL A 407 -2.22 10.05 22.98
N GLY A 408 -3.10 10.83 22.32
CA GLY A 408 -4.52 10.56 22.22
C GLY A 408 -4.83 9.22 21.53
N PHE A 409 -4.22 8.95 20.37
CA PHE A 409 -4.42 7.68 19.67
C PHE A 409 -3.81 6.48 20.41
N THR A 410 -2.72 6.68 21.15
CA THR A 410 -2.13 5.65 22.03
C THR A 410 -3.10 5.27 23.14
N LEU A 411 -3.65 6.25 23.85
CA LEU A 411 -4.65 6.04 24.90
C LEU A 411 -5.91 5.36 24.34
N HIS A 412 -6.44 5.86 23.22
CA HIS A 412 -7.61 5.29 22.57
C HIS A 412 -7.42 3.81 22.20
N ALA A 413 -6.27 3.45 21.63
CA ALA A 413 -5.97 2.06 21.24
C ALA A 413 -5.89 1.13 22.46
N VAL A 414 -5.25 1.57 23.55
CA VAL A 414 -5.12 0.80 24.79
C VAL A 414 -6.47 0.61 25.48
N ILE A 415 -7.27 1.67 25.60
CA ILE A 415 -8.60 1.63 26.22
C ILE A 415 -9.52 0.71 25.42
N THR A 416 -9.51 0.82 24.09
CA THR A 416 -10.37 -0.03 23.25
C THR A 416 -9.98 -1.51 23.37
N ASN A 417 -8.67 -1.81 23.43
CA ASN A 417 -8.20 -3.17 23.65
C ASN A 417 -8.62 -3.70 25.03
N TYR A 418 -8.55 -2.88 26.08
CA TYR A 418 -9.01 -3.24 27.41
C TYR A 418 -10.52 -3.61 27.41
N VAL A 419 -11.34 -2.79 26.77
CA VAL A 419 -12.79 -3.05 26.65
C VAL A 419 -13.05 -4.33 25.87
N HIS A 420 -12.31 -4.59 24.80
CA HIS A 420 -12.41 -5.81 24.01
C HIS A 420 -12.08 -7.06 24.83
N LEU A 421 -10.94 -7.07 25.54
CA LEU A 421 -10.53 -8.19 26.41
C LEU A 421 -11.55 -8.44 27.53
N LYS A 422 -12.13 -7.38 28.11
CA LYS A 422 -13.17 -7.50 29.13
C LYS A 422 -14.45 -8.13 28.58
N LYS A 423 -14.81 -7.86 27.31
CA LYS A 423 -15.96 -8.50 26.65
C LYS A 423 -15.70 -9.97 26.34
N GLN A 424 -14.49 -10.29 25.85
CA GLN A 424 -14.09 -11.66 25.53
C GLN A 424 -14.09 -12.57 26.76
N ASN A 425 -13.64 -12.05 27.92
CA ASN A 425 -13.64 -12.80 29.18
C ASN A 425 -15.04 -13.00 29.80
N LYS A 426 -16.07 -12.31 29.31
CA LYS A 426 -17.46 -12.40 29.81
C LYS A 426 -18.34 -13.34 29.00
N GLN A 427 -17.82 -13.95 27.94
CA GLN A 427 -18.59 -14.82 27.06
C GLN A 427 -18.73 -16.21 27.73
N ASP A 428 -19.97 -16.65 27.95
CA ASP A 428 -20.34 -17.93 28.60
C ASP A 428 -19.76 -19.17 27.91
N GLU A 429 -19.87 -20.34 28.57
CA GLU A 429 -19.37 -21.66 28.13
C GLU A 429 -19.49 -21.85 26.61
N ARG A 430 -18.36 -21.94 25.93
CA ARG A 430 -18.32 -22.08 24.48
C ARG A 430 -18.54 -23.55 24.09
N PRO A 431 -19.18 -23.87 22.95
CA PRO A 431 -19.26 -25.23 22.42
C PRO A 431 -17.90 -25.94 22.38
N TYR A 432 -16.82 -25.20 22.09
CA TYR A 432 -15.44 -25.71 22.19
C TYR A 432 -15.09 -26.36 23.54
N ASP A 433 -15.62 -25.85 24.66
CA ASP A 433 -15.34 -26.39 25.99
C ASP A 433 -15.82 -27.85 26.14
N ARG A 434 -16.77 -28.29 25.31
CA ARG A 434 -17.21 -29.70 25.24
C ARG A 434 -16.13 -30.63 24.70
N ILE A 435 -15.26 -30.18 23.78
CA ILE A 435 -14.12 -31.00 23.29
C ILE A 435 -13.10 -31.21 24.41
N LEU A 436 -12.90 -30.18 25.26
CA LEU A 436 -12.02 -30.28 26.42
C LEU A 436 -12.62 -31.17 27.53
N LYS A 437 -13.95 -31.17 27.69
CA LYS A 437 -14.67 -32.11 28.57
C LYS A 437 -14.52 -33.55 28.05
N LEU A 438 -14.81 -33.80 26.76
CA LEU A 438 -14.64 -35.12 26.11
C LEU A 438 -13.23 -35.71 26.32
N LYS A 439 -12.17 -34.89 26.22
CA LYS A 439 -10.80 -35.32 26.52
C LYS A 439 -10.64 -35.85 27.94
N LYS A 440 -11.26 -35.21 28.93
CA LYS A 440 -11.21 -35.65 30.33
C LYS A 440 -11.98 -36.95 30.50
N ASP A 441 -13.11 -37.07 29.84
CA ASP A 441 -13.99 -38.24 29.95
C ASP A 441 -13.31 -39.47 29.35
N ILE A 442 -12.69 -39.37 28.18
CA ILE A 442 -11.90 -40.47 27.57
C ILE A 442 -10.71 -40.90 28.46
N ASN A 443 -10.11 -39.97 29.20
CA ASN A 443 -8.98 -40.29 30.10
C ASN A 443 -9.41 -40.91 31.44
N THR A 444 -10.65 -40.72 31.88
CA THR A 444 -11.07 -41.01 33.26
C THR A 444 -12.12 -42.11 33.35
N GLU A 445 -12.97 -42.24 32.34
CA GLU A 445 -14.08 -43.20 32.35
C GLU A 445 -13.74 -44.48 31.57
N LEU A 446 -14.15 -45.64 32.09
CA LEU A 446 -14.00 -46.94 31.40
C LEU A 446 -14.85 -47.04 30.12
N SER A 447 -15.85 -46.17 29.95
CA SER A 447 -16.77 -46.15 28.81
C SER A 447 -17.31 -44.73 28.60
N PRO A 448 -16.51 -43.82 28.01
CA PRO A 448 -16.91 -42.42 27.83
C PRO A 448 -18.09 -42.28 26.88
N GLU A 449 -19.06 -41.44 27.24
CA GLU A 449 -20.14 -41.04 26.35
C GLU A 449 -19.56 -40.17 25.22
N LEU A 450 -19.54 -40.71 24.01
CA LEU A 450 -18.99 -40.01 22.85
C LEU A 450 -20.01 -39.02 22.28
N LEU A 451 -19.53 -37.83 21.92
CA LEU A 451 -20.31 -36.84 21.17
C LEU A 451 -20.67 -37.38 19.78
N GLU A 452 -21.91 -37.15 19.35
CA GLU A 452 -22.31 -37.42 17.97
C GLU A 452 -21.43 -36.64 16.97
N ALA A 453 -21.24 -37.20 15.77
CA ALA A 453 -20.37 -36.61 14.75
C ALA A 453 -20.75 -35.15 14.40
N HIS A 454 -22.04 -34.81 14.41
CA HIS A 454 -22.52 -33.46 14.16
C HIS A 454 -22.17 -32.48 15.31
N GLU A 455 -22.35 -32.88 16.57
CA GLU A 455 -22.00 -32.05 17.72
C GLU A 455 -20.49 -31.85 17.86
N PHE A 456 -19.72 -32.89 17.55
CA PHE A 456 -18.27 -32.83 17.51
C PHE A 456 -17.79 -31.84 16.44
N HIS A 457 -18.32 -31.93 15.22
CA HIS A 457 -17.99 -31.01 14.13
C HIS A 457 -18.38 -29.56 14.46
N LYS A 458 -19.56 -29.34 15.06
CA LYS A 458 -20.00 -28.01 15.51
C LYS A 458 -19.05 -27.41 16.56
N SER A 459 -18.65 -28.21 17.54
CA SER A 459 -17.72 -27.78 18.61
C SER A 459 -16.32 -27.48 18.06
N LEU A 460 -15.90 -28.21 17.03
CA LEU A 460 -14.62 -28.02 16.37
C LEU A 460 -14.61 -26.74 15.53
N ASN A 461 -15.68 -26.49 14.77
CA ASN A 461 -15.87 -25.25 14.02
C ASN A 461 -15.93 -24.02 14.94
N ASP A 462 -16.59 -24.12 16.09
CA ASP A 462 -16.55 -23.06 17.12
C ASP A 462 -15.12 -22.82 17.65
N GLY A 463 -14.34 -23.89 17.83
CA GLY A 463 -12.92 -23.84 18.18
C GLY A 463 -12.06 -23.11 17.14
N LEU A 464 -12.45 -23.16 15.86
CA LEU A 464 -11.81 -22.47 14.74
C LEU A 464 -12.26 -21.01 14.57
N SER A 465 -13.44 -20.62 15.05
CA SER A 465 -13.88 -19.23 15.04
C SER A 465 -13.22 -18.43 16.16
N LEU A 466 -12.12 -17.76 15.82
CA LEU A 466 -11.45 -16.79 16.68
C LEU A 466 -11.87 -15.38 16.28
N ASP A 467 -12.35 -14.60 17.25
CA ASP A 467 -12.58 -13.17 17.09
C ASP A 467 -11.23 -12.43 17.15
N PRO A 468 -10.73 -11.86 16.03
CA PRO A 468 -9.51 -11.08 16.05
C PRO A 468 -9.73 -9.75 16.76
N SER A 469 -8.65 -9.15 17.27
CA SER A 469 -8.70 -7.80 17.84
C SER A 469 -9.30 -6.78 16.86
N PRO A 470 -10.01 -5.75 17.37
CA PRO A 470 -10.71 -4.78 16.53
C PRO A 470 -9.77 -4.12 15.52
N GLN A 471 -10.21 -4.04 14.27
CA GLN A 471 -9.49 -3.36 13.20
C GLN A 471 -9.97 -1.91 13.13
N PHE A 472 -9.04 -0.98 13.18
CA PHE A 472 -9.33 0.45 13.04
C PHE A 472 -8.93 0.90 11.65
N PHE A 473 -9.82 1.62 10.98
CA PHE A 473 -9.57 2.18 9.64
C PHE A 473 -8.99 3.61 9.68
N ILE A 474 -8.47 4.02 10.84
CA ILE A 474 -7.95 5.38 11.08
C ILE A 474 -6.75 5.64 10.15
N GLN A 475 -5.88 4.64 9.99
CA GLN A 475 -4.70 4.74 9.15
C GLN A 475 -5.09 5.04 7.68
N GLU A 476 -6.07 4.33 7.16
CA GLU A 476 -6.57 4.44 5.79
C GLU A 476 -7.15 5.84 5.54
N TRP A 477 -7.96 6.35 6.47
CA TRP A 477 -8.51 7.70 6.37
C TRP A 477 -7.43 8.78 6.47
N CYS A 478 -6.50 8.67 7.41
CA CYS A 478 -5.36 9.59 7.50
C CYS A 478 -4.52 9.58 6.22
N GLU A 479 -4.33 8.42 5.60
CA GLU A 479 -3.62 8.29 4.32
C GLU A 479 -4.37 8.96 3.16
N VAL A 480 -5.71 8.91 3.14
CA VAL A 480 -6.54 9.65 2.16
C VAL A 480 -6.34 11.16 2.31
N PHE A 481 -6.46 11.70 3.53
CA PHE A 481 -6.25 13.13 3.79
C PHE A 481 -4.82 13.56 3.47
N ARG A 482 -3.82 12.77 3.92
CA ARG A 482 -2.42 13.01 3.60
C ARG A 482 -2.17 13.05 2.10
N SER A 483 -2.79 12.13 1.36
CA SER A 483 -2.66 12.04 -0.11
C SER A 483 -3.34 13.20 -0.83
N LEU A 484 -4.48 13.68 -0.33
CA LEU A 484 -5.18 14.86 -0.83
C LEU A 484 -4.29 16.10 -0.77
N PHE A 485 -3.86 16.48 0.44
CA PHE A 485 -3.08 17.70 0.65
C PHE A 485 -1.68 17.62 0.04
N SER A 486 -1.03 16.46 0.12
CA SER A 486 0.24 16.25 -0.59
C SER A 486 0.06 16.32 -2.11
N GLY A 487 -1.08 15.86 -2.63
CA GLY A 487 -1.42 15.98 -4.05
C GLY A 487 -1.56 17.42 -4.48
N CYS A 488 -2.22 18.28 -3.69
CA CYS A 488 -2.33 19.70 -3.98
C CYS A 488 -0.94 20.37 -4.12
N GLY A 489 -0.04 20.13 -3.16
CA GLY A 489 1.32 20.67 -3.22
C GLY A 489 2.18 20.09 -4.37
N LYS A 490 1.89 18.87 -4.84
CA LYS A 490 2.52 18.30 -6.05
C LYS A 490 1.98 18.94 -7.33
N GLY A 491 0.69 19.23 -7.38
CA GLY A 491 0.04 19.85 -8.52
C GLY A 491 0.56 21.27 -8.79
N GLN A 492 0.73 22.07 -7.73
CA GLN A 492 1.39 23.38 -7.82
C GLN A 492 2.81 23.25 -8.40
N LYS A 493 3.67 22.44 -7.77
CA LYS A 493 5.06 22.23 -8.22
C LYS A 493 5.19 21.73 -9.65
N PHE A 494 4.19 20.97 -10.12
CA PHE A 494 4.13 20.54 -11.51
C PHE A 494 3.87 21.73 -12.45
N VAL A 495 3.01 22.68 -12.07
CA VAL A 495 2.77 23.89 -12.86
C VAL A 495 3.97 24.82 -12.82
N ASP A 496 4.62 24.99 -11.66
CA ASP A 496 5.87 25.76 -11.56
C ASP A 496 6.95 25.21 -12.51
N PHE A 497 6.99 23.87 -12.67
CA PHE A 497 7.95 23.21 -13.54
C PHE A 497 7.55 23.23 -15.02
N ALA A 498 6.31 22.84 -15.36
CA ALA A 498 5.85 22.75 -16.73
C ALA A 498 5.57 24.13 -17.34
N GLY A 499 5.18 25.09 -16.51
CA GLY A 499 4.94 26.48 -16.84
C GLY A 499 6.17 27.36 -16.65
N ASN A 500 7.37 26.79 -16.50
CA ASN A 500 8.60 27.56 -16.29
C ASN A 500 8.80 28.64 -17.37
N SER A 501 8.46 28.37 -18.63
CA SER A 501 8.54 29.36 -19.73
C SER A 501 7.52 30.50 -19.64
N LEU A 502 6.52 30.38 -18.78
CA LEU A 502 5.49 31.39 -18.52
C LEU A 502 5.82 32.26 -17.30
N GLN A 503 6.95 32.05 -16.64
CA GLN A 503 7.42 32.93 -15.58
C GLN A 503 8.01 34.20 -16.21
N GLU A 504 7.74 35.35 -15.60
CA GLU A 504 8.20 36.65 -16.09
C GLU A 504 9.29 37.18 -15.17
N ARG A 505 10.30 37.83 -15.75
CA ARG A 505 11.36 38.45 -14.98
C ARG A 505 10.83 39.74 -14.35
N GLY A 506 10.82 39.80 -13.03
CA GLY A 506 10.41 40.97 -12.26
C GLY A 506 11.48 42.06 -12.23
N ASP A 507 11.12 43.19 -11.62
CA ASP A 507 11.98 44.37 -11.47
C ASP A 507 13.21 44.11 -10.56
N ASP A 508 13.15 43.06 -9.73
CA ASP A 508 14.24 42.57 -8.89
C ASP A 508 15.24 41.67 -9.63
N GLY A 509 14.98 41.38 -10.91
CA GLY A 509 15.82 40.56 -11.76
C GLY A 509 15.59 39.06 -11.61
N TYR A 510 14.65 38.62 -10.77
CA TYR A 510 14.25 37.22 -10.55
C TYR A 510 13.00 36.86 -11.35
N TYR A 511 12.81 35.57 -11.63
CA TYR A 511 11.60 35.07 -12.30
C TYR A 511 10.46 34.86 -11.31
N HIS A 512 9.29 35.40 -11.63
CA HIS A 512 8.06 35.30 -10.83
C HIS A 512 6.94 34.61 -11.61
N ASP A 513 6.05 33.96 -10.87
CA ASP A 513 4.89 33.28 -11.45
C ASP A 513 3.86 34.29 -11.99
N THR A 514 3.30 34.02 -13.16
CA THR A 514 2.24 34.86 -13.74
C THR A 514 0.85 34.51 -13.19
N PRO A 515 -0.13 35.42 -13.28
CA PRO A 515 -1.51 35.14 -12.84
C PRO A 515 -2.12 33.89 -13.49
N VAL A 516 -1.75 33.61 -14.75
CA VAL A 516 -2.18 32.39 -15.46
C VAL A 516 -1.63 31.13 -14.78
N MET A 517 -0.36 31.15 -14.36
CA MET A 517 0.25 30.04 -13.62
C MET A 517 -0.44 29.80 -12.27
N HIS A 518 -0.92 30.84 -11.58
CA HIS A 518 -1.70 30.65 -10.36
C HIS A 518 -3.03 29.91 -10.61
N VAL A 519 -3.78 30.28 -11.65
CA VAL A 519 -5.03 29.59 -12.02
C VAL A 519 -4.76 28.13 -12.40
N LEU A 520 -3.72 27.89 -13.20
CA LEU A 520 -3.30 26.54 -13.58
C LEU A 520 -2.86 25.73 -12.36
N SER A 521 -2.16 26.36 -11.41
CA SER A 521 -1.72 25.72 -10.16
C SER A 521 -2.90 25.26 -9.31
N ILE A 522 -3.97 26.04 -9.21
CA ILE A 522 -5.20 25.66 -8.49
C ILE A 522 -5.85 24.45 -9.18
N MET A 523 -6.04 24.50 -10.50
CA MET A 523 -6.64 23.41 -11.26
C MET A 523 -5.82 22.11 -11.16
N SER A 524 -4.49 22.23 -11.30
CA SER A 524 -3.56 21.12 -11.14
C SER A 524 -3.57 20.56 -9.71
N ALA A 525 -3.60 21.42 -8.69
CA ALA A 525 -3.69 21.02 -7.29
C ALA A 525 -4.97 20.22 -7.00
N LEU A 526 -6.11 20.61 -7.57
CA LEU A 526 -7.37 19.88 -7.46
C LEU A 526 -7.30 18.52 -8.17
N LEU A 527 -6.74 18.47 -9.38
CA LEU A 527 -6.60 17.24 -10.16
C LEU A 527 -5.67 16.23 -9.46
N PHE A 528 -4.49 16.67 -9.02
CA PHE A 528 -3.55 15.83 -8.29
C PHE A 528 -4.11 15.42 -6.93
N GLY A 529 -4.66 16.37 -6.17
CA GLY A 529 -5.24 16.10 -4.85
C GLY A 529 -6.34 15.05 -4.91
N SER A 530 -7.34 15.26 -5.77
CA SER A 530 -8.45 14.33 -5.96
C SER A 530 -7.99 12.94 -6.42
N THR A 531 -7.11 12.88 -7.44
CA THR A 531 -6.61 11.59 -7.96
C THR A 531 -5.84 10.80 -6.91
N LEU A 532 -4.94 11.46 -6.17
CA LEU A 532 -4.13 10.80 -5.13
C LEU A 532 -5.00 10.34 -3.96
N ALA A 533 -5.98 11.15 -3.55
CA ALA A 533 -6.94 10.80 -2.50
C ALA A 533 -7.83 9.61 -2.92
N LEU A 534 -8.41 9.65 -4.13
CA LEU A 534 -9.23 8.55 -4.65
C LEU A 534 -8.43 7.25 -4.78
N ARG A 535 -7.16 7.32 -5.16
CA ARG A 535 -6.27 6.16 -5.23
C ARG A 535 -5.97 5.60 -3.83
N ALA A 536 -5.72 6.47 -2.85
CA ALA A 536 -5.52 6.05 -1.46
C ALA A 536 -6.79 5.40 -0.89
N PHE A 537 -7.94 5.97 -1.20
CA PHE A 537 -9.26 5.50 -0.80
C PHE A 537 -9.58 4.11 -1.38
N ALA A 538 -9.42 3.94 -2.71
CA ALA A 538 -9.61 2.65 -3.38
C ALA A 538 -8.66 1.57 -2.84
N ARG A 539 -7.38 1.92 -2.63
CA ARG A 539 -6.37 0.97 -2.14
C ARG A 539 -6.58 0.58 -0.68
N GLY A 540 -6.95 1.54 0.19
CA GLY A 540 -7.06 1.34 1.63
C GLY A 540 -8.36 0.65 2.03
N LEU A 541 -9.49 1.13 1.50
CA LEU A 541 -10.83 0.67 1.89
C LEU A 541 -11.47 -0.29 0.85
N GLY A 542 -10.97 -0.32 -0.39
CA GLY A 542 -11.51 -1.17 -1.45
C GLY A 542 -10.92 -2.58 -1.49
N ARG A 543 -9.69 -2.79 -1.02
CA ARG A 543 -9.00 -4.09 -1.08
C ARG A 543 -9.27 -4.94 0.16
N LYS A 544 -9.51 -6.25 -0.03
CA LYS A 544 -9.55 -7.20 1.09
C LYS A 544 -8.15 -7.28 1.73
N PRO A 545 -8.03 -7.23 3.07
CA PRO A 545 -6.73 -7.32 3.76
C PRO A 545 -6.04 -8.67 3.49
N LEU A 546 -4.76 -8.61 3.11
CA LEU A 546 -3.92 -9.79 2.87
C LEU A 546 -3.83 -10.67 4.13
N GLY A 547 -4.14 -11.97 3.98
CA GLY A 547 -3.99 -12.97 5.05
C GLY A 547 -5.24 -13.21 5.91
N GLN A 548 -6.40 -12.66 5.54
CA GLN A 548 -7.66 -12.93 6.23
C GLN A 548 -8.51 -13.92 5.42
N ILE A 549 -8.36 -15.20 5.72
CA ILE A 549 -9.36 -16.23 5.38
C ILE A 549 -10.00 -16.65 6.69
N LYS A 550 -11.33 -16.51 6.81
CA LYS A 550 -12.04 -17.08 7.95
C LYS A 550 -11.99 -18.60 7.84
N LEU A 551 -11.56 -19.28 8.89
CA LEU A 551 -11.43 -20.74 8.93
C LEU A 551 -12.80 -21.43 8.76
N THR A 552 -13.88 -20.79 9.19
CA THR A 552 -15.24 -21.34 9.28
C THR A 552 -16.18 -20.98 8.12
N GLU A 553 -15.81 -20.08 7.21
CA GLU A 553 -16.64 -19.80 6.02
C GLU A 553 -16.36 -20.87 4.95
N ASP A 554 -17.45 -21.50 4.48
CA ASP A 554 -17.47 -22.31 3.27
C ASP A 554 -17.14 -21.43 2.07
N THR A 555 -16.37 -21.99 1.14
CA THR A 555 -15.69 -21.27 0.07
C THR A 555 -16.67 -20.48 -0.81
N GLU A 556 -16.86 -19.19 -0.54
CA GLU A 556 -16.96 -18.23 -1.64
C GLU A 556 -15.57 -18.18 -2.27
N GLU A 557 -15.51 -18.52 -3.55
CA GLU A 557 -14.33 -18.40 -4.37
C GLU A 557 -13.67 -17.04 -4.09
N LEU A 558 -12.36 -17.04 -3.83
CA LEU A 558 -11.58 -15.82 -4.03
C LEU A 558 -11.99 -15.28 -5.40
N PRO A 559 -12.15 -13.97 -5.60
CA PRO A 559 -12.22 -13.45 -6.95
C PRO A 559 -10.88 -13.83 -7.61
N VAL A 560 -10.93 -14.91 -8.39
CA VAL A 560 -10.07 -15.11 -9.53
C VAL A 560 -10.10 -13.77 -10.22
N MET A 561 -8.92 -13.19 -10.45
CA MET A 561 -8.85 -12.10 -11.41
C MET A 561 -9.32 -12.66 -12.74
N VAL A 562 -10.61 -12.46 -13.00
CA VAL A 562 -11.36 -12.66 -14.24
C VAL A 562 -10.77 -13.75 -15.12
N GLU A 563 -11.11 -15.02 -14.83
CA GLU A 563 -11.29 -15.98 -15.91
C GLU A 563 -12.51 -15.51 -16.70
N THR A 564 -12.28 -15.10 -17.95
CA THR A 564 -13.38 -14.87 -18.89
C THR A 564 -13.73 -16.23 -19.46
N GLU A 565 -14.89 -16.75 -19.09
CA GLU A 565 -15.54 -17.85 -19.80
C GLU A 565 -15.67 -17.50 -21.30
N GLY A 566 -14.99 -18.27 -22.14
CA GLY A 566 -15.49 -18.64 -23.45
C GLY A 566 -16.07 -20.04 -23.32
N GLY A 567 -17.35 -20.16 -22.98
CA GLY A 567 -18.01 -21.45 -22.86
C GLY A 567 -18.15 -22.18 -24.21
N ARG A 568 -17.87 -23.48 -24.22
CA ARG A 568 -18.71 -24.50 -24.87
C ARG A 568 -18.29 -25.91 -24.44
N ILE A 569 -19.17 -26.58 -23.70
CA ILE A 569 -19.17 -28.03 -23.48
C ILE A 569 -19.89 -28.67 -24.66
N GLN A 570 -19.28 -29.65 -25.36
CA GLN A 570 -19.82 -31.00 -25.58
C GLN A 570 -19.04 -31.81 -26.65
N LYS A 571 -18.60 -33.01 -26.23
CA LYS A 571 -18.59 -34.33 -26.88
C LYS A 571 -18.08 -34.52 -28.33
N THR A 572 -17.04 -35.37 -28.41
CA THR A 572 -16.85 -36.55 -29.29
C THR A 572 -17.33 -36.49 -30.76
N GLN A 573 -16.40 -36.50 -31.74
CA GLN A 573 -16.15 -37.60 -32.72
C GLN A 573 -15.11 -37.18 -33.78
N GLU A 574 -14.50 -38.21 -34.37
CA GLU A 574 -13.39 -38.27 -35.34
C GLU A 574 -13.63 -37.71 -36.77
N ILE A 575 -12.51 -37.58 -37.51
CA ILE A 575 -12.31 -37.73 -38.98
C ILE A 575 -12.40 -36.49 -39.92
N THR A 576 -11.21 -36.15 -40.45
CA THR A 576 -10.85 -35.87 -41.88
C THR A 576 -10.85 -34.44 -42.47
N GLU A 577 -9.63 -34.06 -42.86
CA GLU A 577 -9.09 -33.33 -44.02
C GLU A 577 -9.83 -32.18 -44.75
N SER A 578 -8.97 -31.21 -45.11
CA SER A 578 -8.81 -30.60 -46.45
C SER A 578 -9.20 -29.12 -46.66
N ILE A 579 -8.16 -28.35 -47.05
CA ILE A 579 -8.10 -27.30 -48.08
C ILE A 579 -8.56 -25.86 -47.72
N GLN A 580 -7.58 -24.94 -47.79
CA GLN A 580 -7.66 -23.46 -47.87
C GLN A 580 -8.32 -22.96 -49.19
N PRO A 581 -8.40 -21.65 -49.52
CA PRO A 581 -8.70 -20.40 -48.78
C PRO A 581 -9.72 -19.49 -49.54
N GLU A 582 -10.34 -18.47 -48.90
CA GLU A 582 -10.52 -17.12 -49.49
C GLU A 582 -11.19 -16.07 -48.57
N LYS A 583 -10.96 -14.79 -48.93
CA LYS A 583 -11.17 -13.53 -48.19
C LYS A 583 -12.64 -13.05 -48.16
N SER A 584 -13.04 -12.33 -47.09
CA SER A 584 -13.60 -10.96 -47.19
C SER A 584 -13.68 -10.24 -45.83
N ARG A 585 -13.35 -8.93 -45.86
CA ARG A 585 -13.71 -7.87 -44.89
C ARG A 585 -15.25 -7.81 -44.74
N THR A 586 -15.91 -7.34 -43.70
CA THR A 586 -15.68 -6.33 -42.64
C THR A 586 -16.88 -6.47 -41.70
N ASP A 587 -16.73 -6.33 -40.37
CA ASP A 587 -17.74 -5.64 -39.56
C ASP A 587 -17.23 -5.28 -38.16
N SER A 588 -17.73 -4.14 -37.70
CA SER A 588 -17.23 -3.31 -36.59
C SER A 588 -17.48 -3.92 -35.20
N PRO A 589 -16.60 -3.71 -34.20
CA PRO A 589 -16.93 -4.00 -32.81
C PRO A 589 -17.87 -2.91 -32.24
N LYS A 590 -18.96 -3.36 -31.61
CA LYS A 590 -19.92 -2.53 -30.85
C LYS A 590 -19.21 -1.77 -29.73
N ARG A 591 -19.38 -0.44 -29.68
CA ARG A 591 -18.94 0.43 -28.58
C ARG A 591 -19.78 0.22 -27.32
N PRO A 592 -19.19 0.10 -26.12
CA PRO A 592 -19.88 0.44 -24.88
C PRO A 592 -19.82 1.98 -24.66
N GLY A 593 -20.94 2.54 -24.21
CA GLY A 593 -21.18 3.99 -24.09
C GLY A 593 -20.15 4.71 -23.22
N SER A 594 -19.64 5.82 -23.76
CA SER A 594 -18.64 6.68 -23.19
C SER A 594 -19.30 7.87 -22.48
N LEU A 595 -18.96 8.08 -21.21
CA LEU A 595 -19.30 9.23 -20.35
C LEU A 595 -18.64 10.56 -20.80
N LEU A 596 -18.01 10.63 -21.98
CA LEU A 596 -17.34 11.82 -22.49
C LEU A 596 -18.23 12.73 -23.36
N SER A 597 -19.49 12.38 -23.63
CA SER A 597 -20.39 13.24 -24.42
C SER A 597 -21.05 14.37 -23.62
N SER A 598 -20.82 14.44 -22.31
CA SER A 598 -21.39 15.49 -21.43
C SER A 598 -20.52 16.75 -21.32
N PHE A 599 -19.35 16.79 -21.95
CA PHE A 599 -18.53 18.00 -22.09
C PHE A 599 -18.50 18.41 -23.57
N GLY A 600 -19.52 19.17 -23.99
CA GLY A 600 -19.72 19.61 -25.37
C GLY A 600 -18.62 20.53 -25.88
N ILE A 601 -17.53 19.96 -26.39
CA ILE A 601 -16.38 20.71 -26.95
C ILE A 601 -16.20 20.45 -28.46
N PHE A 602 -16.99 19.61 -29.12
CA PHE A 602 -16.93 19.46 -30.59
C PHE A 602 -18.32 19.29 -31.21
N GLU A 603 -18.86 20.38 -31.73
CA GLU A 603 -20.02 20.39 -32.62
C GLU A 603 -19.51 20.38 -34.07
N ASN A 604 -19.75 19.28 -34.80
CA ASN A 604 -19.37 19.15 -36.20
C ASN A 604 -20.62 19.22 -37.09
N THR A 605 -20.81 20.35 -37.77
CA THR A 605 -21.72 20.49 -38.92
C THR A 605 -21.03 19.94 -40.20
N PRO A 606 -21.73 19.24 -41.11
CA PRO A 606 -21.12 18.68 -42.30
C PRO A 606 -21.22 19.63 -43.52
N PRO A 607 -20.20 19.72 -44.40
CA PRO A 607 -20.34 20.35 -45.70
C PRO A 607 -20.54 19.32 -46.83
N LYS A 608 -21.27 19.75 -47.87
CA LYS A 608 -21.61 19.01 -49.10
C LYS A 608 -20.56 19.22 -50.21
N ASN A 609 -20.34 18.15 -50.97
CA ASN A 609 -19.98 18.03 -52.40
C ASN A 609 -18.52 18.33 -52.89
N TYR A 610 -17.95 17.32 -53.56
CA TYR A 610 -16.70 17.30 -54.35
C TYR A 610 -16.90 17.78 -55.81
N PRO A 611 -15.83 18.11 -56.59
CA PRO A 611 -15.16 17.12 -57.47
C PRO A 611 -13.61 17.37 -57.64
N PRO A 612 -12.89 16.78 -58.62
CA PRO A 612 -12.04 15.60 -58.47
C PRO A 612 -10.51 15.84 -58.56
N LYS A 613 -9.74 14.83 -58.12
CA LYS A 613 -8.25 14.75 -58.09
C LYS A 613 -7.57 14.89 -59.47
N PRO A 614 -6.27 15.24 -59.46
CA PRO A 614 -5.27 14.49 -60.22
C PRO A 614 -4.12 13.95 -59.35
N SER A 615 -3.25 13.18 -60.01
CA SER A 615 -2.52 12.01 -59.55
C SER A 615 -1.02 12.20 -59.22
N ILE A 616 -0.53 11.40 -58.26
CA ILE A 616 0.80 10.75 -58.13
C ILE A 616 2.06 11.63 -57.92
N ARG A 617 2.83 11.34 -56.85
CA ARG A 617 4.22 10.83 -56.91
C ARG A 617 4.67 10.24 -55.57
N HIS A 618 5.18 9.01 -55.62
CA HIS A 618 5.89 8.32 -54.53
C HIS A 618 7.41 8.55 -54.65
N SER A 619 8.09 8.42 -53.50
CA SER A 619 9.51 8.16 -53.21
C SER A 619 10.57 9.22 -53.56
N ILE A 620 11.35 9.62 -52.55
CA ILE A 620 12.83 9.67 -52.61
C ILE A 620 13.39 9.19 -51.26
N SER A 621 14.28 8.19 -51.31
CA SER A 621 15.02 7.58 -50.20
C SER A 621 16.40 8.21 -49.99
N GLU A 622 16.97 7.95 -48.82
CA GLU A 622 18.13 8.55 -48.12
C GLU A 622 19.52 8.55 -48.81
N THR A 623 19.64 8.42 -50.13
CA THR A 623 20.95 8.30 -50.82
C THR A 623 21.45 9.55 -51.54
N THR A 624 20.95 10.75 -51.19
CA THR A 624 21.33 12.01 -51.87
C THR A 624 21.89 13.11 -50.97
N LEU A 625 22.37 12.79 -49.75
CA LEU A 625 23.11 13.75 -48.92
C LEU A 625 24.63 13.54 -48.87
N ASP A 626 25.15 12.45 -49.44
CA ASP A 626 26.60 12.12 -49.44
C ASP A 626 27.41 12.77 -50.59
N GLN A 627 26.88 13.81 -51.25
CA GLN A 627 27.56 14.49 -52.37
C GLN A 627 27.90 15.97 -52.14
N LEU A 628 28.07 16.40 -50.88
CA LEU A 628 28.75 17.68 -50.59
C LEU A 628 29.90 17.51 -49.59
N SER A 629 31.04 17.03 -50.11
CA SER A 629 32.38 17.44 -49.68
C SER A 629 33.03 18.07 -50.93
N SER A 630 33.90 19.07 -50.93
CA SER A 630 34.86 19.59 -49.96
C SER A 630 35.43 20.91 -50.53
N SER A 631 35.78 21.89 -49.69
CA SER A 631 36.94 22.74 -50.00
C SER A 631 37.76 23.00 -48.74
N GLN A 632 39.08 22.90 -48.92
CA GLN A 632 40.13 22.77 -47.91
C GLN A 632 40.62 24.12 -47.37
N ASN A 633 41.05 24.14 -46.10
CA ASN A 633 42.39 24.57 -45.61
C ASN A 633 42.34 24.73 -44.07
N ASN A 634 43.00 23.84 -43.31
CA ASN A 634 44.28 24.06 -42.57
C ASN A 634 44.15 25.11 -41.43
N THR A 635 44.44 24.91 -40.12
CA THR A 635 45.60 24.26 -39.46
C THR A 635 45.38 24.18 -37.91
N ILE A 636 45.59 22.99 -37.31
CA ILE A 636 46.24 22.55 -36.04
C ILE A 636 46.38 23.45 -34.76
N LEU A 637 46.25 22.77 -33.59
CA LEU A 637 46.83 22.95 -32.22
C LEU A 637 46.09 23.89 -31.24
N GLY A 638 45.86 23.59 -29.95
CA GLY A 638 46.31 22.51 -29.08
C GLY A 638 45.82 22.75 -27.63
N LEU A 639 45.80 21.68 -26.83
CA LEU A 639 45.53 21.64 -25.40
C LEU A 639 46.70 22.18 -24.57
N ALA A 640 46.38 22.95 -23.53
CA ALA A 640 47.05 22.98 -22.22
C ALA A 640 46.00 23.32 -21.16
#